data_AF-A0A397TH22-F1
#
_entry.id   AF-A0A397TH22-F1
#
_cell.length_a   1.000
_cell.length_b   1.000
_cell.length_c   1.000
_cell.angle_alpha   90.00
_cell.angle_beta   90.00
_cell.angle_gamma   90.00
#
_symmetry.space_group_name_H-M   'P 1'
#
loop_
_entity.id
_entity.type
_entity.pdbx_description
1 polymer ?
#
loop_
_entity_poly.entity_id
_entity_poly.type
_entity_poly.pdbx_seq_one_letter_code
_entity_poly.pdbx_strand_id
1 'polypeptide(L)'
;MSSQSNLLNKELFNCEKCGMKYSLNTEYKWCDFCKILKNFTNWTSGNEIIDDFIREKHLKFDKYDDIVFEWIPYDQFKNIKEINKDGEITLYSAMWENGPLYFDHNDGWIRNSEKVDLKCFNNSQNSQNITHEFVNEIKQYSTKYDIIIGSAIYGISQKPDTKDYIMVLYHDHCEECGKKYTNSYKKWCMSCQINNLKNRTSGNKIIDDFIQEKQLKFDSYEIFFEWIPYNQFKNIKEIGKDGETLLYVAIWKNGPLHFDEDNNKKEWTRKSDEIVDLK
;
A
#
# COMPACT_ATOMS: atom_id res chain seq x y z
N MET A 1 38.80 28.56 13.77
CA MET A 1 37.46 28.94 13.26
C MET A 1 36.75 27.66 12.86
N SER A 2 36.09 27.01 13.82
CA SER A 2 35.30 25.81 13.61
C SER A 2 33.82 26.19 13.76
N SER A 3 33.10 26.19 12.65
CA SER A 3 31.66 26.32 12.58
C SER A 3 31.01 25.05 13.14
N GLN A 4 30.50 25.14 14.38
CA GLN A 4 29.59 24.13 14.91
C GLN A 4 28.22 24.32 14.25
N SER A 5 27.75 23.24 13.64
CA SER A 5 26.42 23.05 13.12
C SER A 5 25.38 23.23 14.22
N ASN A 6 24.40 24.12 13.99
CA ASN A 6 23.19 24.24 14.80
C ASN A 6 22.39 22.92 14.71
N LEU A 7 22.53 22.05 15.71
CA LEU A 7 21.47 21.10 16.05
C LEU A 7 20.33 21.90 16.70
N LEU A 8 19.21 22.03 16.01
CA LEU A 8 17.97 22.48 16.64
C LEU A 8 17.62 21.50 17.77
N ASN A 9 17.83 21.91 19.02
CA ASN A 9 17.27 21.23 20.19
C ASN A 9 15.74 21.39 20.13
N LYS A 10 15.05 20.31 19.77
CA LYS A 10 13.59 20.22 19.74
C LYS A 10 13.09 20.15 21.19
N GLU A 11 12.62 21.26 21.77
CA GLU A 11 12.06 21.28 23.14
C GLU A 11 10.87 20.32 23.26
N LEU A 12 10.88 19.52 24.33
CA LEU A 12 9.88 18.49 24.67
C LEU A 12 9.09 18.91 25.91
N PHE A 13 7.78 18.89 25.84
CA PHE A 13 6.81 19.28 26.86
C PHE A 13 6.02 18.06 27.32
N ASN A 14 5.62 18.02 28.60
CA ASN A 14 4.78 16.95 29.13
C ASN A 14 3.31 17.42 29.19
N CYS A 15 2.36 16.58 28.77
CA CYS A 15 0.95 16.84 29.04
C CYS A 15 0.61 16.50 30.48
N GLU A 16 0.19 17.48 31.27
CA GLU A 16 -0.22 17.28 32.68
C GLU A 16 -1.42 16.33 32.85
N LYS A 17 -2.25 16.14 31.81
CA LYS A 17 -3.44 15.28 31.85
C LYS A 17 -3.17 13.83 31.46
N CYS A 18 -2.21 13.59 30.57
CA CYS A 18 -1.98 12.26 29.98
C CYS A 18 -0.52 11.76 30.11
N GLY A 19 0.40 12.58 30.65
CA GLY A 19 1.79 12.21 30.93
C GLY A 19 2.71 12.12 29.71
N MET A 20 2.18 12.28 28.49
CA MET A 20 2.91 12.16 27.22
C MET A 20 3.85 13.34 26.95
N LYS A 21 5.00 13.06 26.32
CA LYS A 21 5.99 14.03 25.86
C LYS A 21 5.73 14.44 24.40
N TYR A 22 5.72 15.72 24.09
CA TYR A 22 5.52 16.24 22.72
C TYR A 22 6.39 17.48 22.45
N SER A 23 6.61 17.86 21.18
CA SER A 23 7.40 19.05 20.84
C SER A 23 6.54 20.18 20.23
N LEU A 24 6.76 21.42 20.67
CA LEU A 24 5.95 22.60 20.32
C LEU A 24 6.22 23.23 18.95
N ASN A 25 6.99 22.63 18.05
CA ASN A 25 7.35 23.30 16.79
C ASN A 25 6.22 23.33 15.73
N THR A 26 4.97 23.18 16.14
CA THR A 26 3.78 23.33 15.29
C THR A 26 2.65 23.90 16.14
N GLU A 27 1.96 24.93 15.65
CA GLU A 27 0.90 25.72 16.31
C GLU A 27 -0.38 24.93 16.71
N TYR A 28 -0.31 23.63 16.96
CA TYR A 28 -1.46 22.76 17.17
C TYR A 28 -1.71 22.42 18.64
N LYS A 29 -2.99 22.50 19.03
CA LYS A 29 -3.48 22.18 20.39
C LYS A 29 -3.45 20.66 20.65
N TRP A 30 -2.28 20.13 21.00
CA TRP A 30 -2.07 18.75 21.48
C TRP A 30 -3.03 18.32 22.63
N CYS A 31 -3.61 19.28 23.36
CA CYS A 31 -4.66 19.02 24.35
C CYS A 31 -5.91 18.34 23.76
N ASP A 32 -6.21 18.53 22.47
CA ASP A 32 -7.35 17.88 21.82
C ASP A 32 -7.02 16.41 21.48
N PHE A 33 -5.77 16.09 21.18
CA PHE A 33 -5.31 14.69 21.03
C PHE A 33 -5.41 13.90 22.34
N CYS A 34 -5.00 14.43 23.50
CA CYS A 34 -5.21 13.73 24.78
C CYS A 34 -6.71 13.54 25.13
N LYS A 35 -7.63 14.42 24.67
CA LYS A 35 -9.07 14.19 24.85
C LYS A 35 -9.55 13.03 24.00
N ILE A 36 -9.06 12.95 22.76
CA ILE A 36 -9.37 11.90 21.81
C ILE A 36 -8.85 10.54 22.30
N LEU A 37 -7.61 10.48 22.80
CA LEU A 37 -7.05 9.28 23.44
C LEU A 37 -7.89 8.79 24.63
N LYS A 38 -8.49 9.69 25.43
CA LYS A 38 -9.43 9.32 26.50
C LYS A 38 -10.74 8.72 26.00
N ASN A 39 -11.18 9.07 24.80
CA ASN A 39 -12.35 8.42 24.20
C ASN A 39 -11.98 7.00 23.72
N PHE A 40 -10.73 6.77 23.31
CA PHE A 40 -10.22 5.45 22.91
C PHE A 40 -9.95 4.49 24.07
N THR A 41 -9.72 4.97 25.29
CA THR A 41 -9.58 4.09 26.45
C THR A 41 -10.85 3.28 26.77
N ASN A 42 -11.98 3.60 26.13
CA ASN A 42 -13.22 2.83 26.24
C ASN A 42 -13.28 1.62 25.28
N TRP A 43 -12.35 1.50 24.32
CA TRP A 43 -12.30 0.41 23.34
C TRP A 43 -11.16 -0.53 23.70
N THR A 44 -11.38 -1.34 24.74
CA THR A 44 -10.42 -2.37 25.13
C THR A 44 -10.65 -3.64 24.33
N SER A 45 -9.56 -4.34 24.01
CA SER A 45 -9.63 -5.66 23.40
C SER A 45 -10.11 -6.73 24.39
N GLY A 46 -10.06 -6.43 25.69
CA GLY A 46 -10.23 -7.41 26.76
C GLY A 46 -8.99 -8.28 26.97
N ASN A 47 -7.89 -8.02 26.24
CA ASN A 47 -6.60 -8.67 26.41
C ASN A 47 -5.54 -7.64 26.83
N GLU A 48 -5.02 -7.80 28.05
CA GLU A 48 -4.07 -6.87 28.65
C GLU A 48 -2.80 -6.66 27.80
N ILE A 49 -2.29 -7.72 27.15
CA ILE A 49 -1.09 -7.65 26.31
C ILE A 49 -1.35 -6.78 25.07
N ILE A 50 -2.52 -6.92 24.44
CA ILE A 50 -2.91 -6.12 23.27
C ILE A 50 -3.16 -4.67 23.69
N ASP A 51 -3.87 -4.46 24.79
CA ASP A 51 -4.18 -3.12 25.30
C ASP A 51 -2.90 -2.38 25.70
N ASP A 52 -1.94 -3.06 26.33
CA ASP A 52 -0.59 -2.55 26.62
C ASP A 52 0.16 -2.15 25.35
N PHE A 53 0.13 -3.01 24.33
CA PHE A 53 0.79 -2.73 23.07
C PHE A 53 0.20 -1.52 22.34
N ILE A 54 -1.13 -1.37 22.34
CA ILE A 54 -1.81 -0.20 21.78
C ILE A 54 -1.37 1.07 22.53
N ARG A 55 -1.35 1.03 23.88
CA ARG A 55 -0.84 2.14 24.70
C ARG A 55 0.61 2.49 24.38
N GLU A 56 1.47 1.49 24.20
CA GLU A 56 2.87 1.69 23.81
C GLU A 56 2.98 2.40 22.46
N LYS A 57 2.15 2.04 21.47
CA LYS A 57 2.11 2.72 20.17
C LYS A 57 1.65 4.17 20.29
N HIS A 58 0.62 4.45 21.11
CA HIS A 58 0.17 5.83 21.37
C HIS A 58 1.24 6.68 22.05
N LEU A 59 2.05 6.12 22.95
CA LEU A 59 3.16 6.83 23.59
C LEU A 59 4.30 7.20 22.62
N LYS A 60 4.38 6.52 21.48
CA LYS A 60 5.39 6.74 20.43
C LYS A 60 4.90 7.62 19.28
N PHE A 61 3.67 8.12 19.36
CA PHE A 61 3.08 9.01 18.37
C PHE A 61 3.81 10.37 18.36
N ASP A 62 4.40 10.76 17.23
CA ASP A 62 5.30 11.94 17.15
C ASP A 62 4.65 13.12 16.40
N LYS A 63 3.85 12.84 15.37
CA LYS A 63 3.25 13.88 14.50
C LYS A 63 1.76 13.69 14.31
N TYR A 64 1.03 14.78 14.07
CA TYR A 64 -0.41 14.74 13.79
C TYR A 64 -0.77 13.98 12.50
N ASP A 65 0.20 13.85 11.57
CA ASP A 65 0.08 13.04 10.35
C ASP A 65 0.39 11.54 10.57
N ASP A 66 0.82 11.15 11.78
CA ASP A 66 1.04 9.73 12.09
C ASP A 66 -0.32 9.01 12.22
N ILE A 67 -0.31 7.71 11.95
CA ILE A 67 -1.51 6.88 12.06
C ILE A 67 -1.80 6.62 13.53
N VAL A 68 -3.04 6.90 13.94
CA VAL A 68 -3.54 6.47 15.24
C VAL A 68 -3.75 4.96 15.19
N PHE A 69 -2.95 4.21 15.95
CA PHE A 69 -3.05 2.77 16.02
C PHE A 69 -4.21 2.35 16.94
N GLU A 70 -5.15 1.54 16.47
CA GLU A 70 -6.43 1.33 17.19
C GLU A 70 -6.76 -0.16 17.43
N TRP A 71 -7.56 -0.42 18.48
CA TRP A 71 -8.39 -1.62 18.51
C TRP A 71 -9.66 -1.35 17.71
N ILE A 72 -9.95 -2.19 16.71
CA ILE A 72 -11.04 -1.98 15.77
C ILE A 72 -12.07 -3.11 15.96
N PRO A 73 -13.29 -2.79 16.42
CA PRO A 73 -14.38 -3.75 16.47
C PRO A 73 -14.64 -4.41 15.11
N TYR A 74 -14.77 -5.74 15.10
CA TYR A 74 -14.89 -6.52 13.86
C TYR A 74 -16.15 -6.19 13.04
N ASP A 75 -17.21 -5.74 13.70
CA ASP A 75 -18.49 -5.37 13.06
C ASP A 75 -18.41 -4.11 12.18
N GLN A 76 -17.32 -3.33 12.29
CA GLN A 76 -17.02 -2.19 11.42
C GLN A 76 -16.53 -2.57 10.02
N PHE A 77 -16.25 -3.86 9.78
CA PHE A 77 -15.82 -4.34 8.47
C PHE A 77 -17.00 -4.86 7.65
N LYS A 78 -17.17 -4.30 6.44
CA LYS A 78 -18.16 -4.75 5.45
C LYS A 78 -17.48 -5.27 4.19
N ASN A 79 -18.25 -5.99 3.36
CA ASN A 79 -17.80 -6.50 2.06
C ASN A 79 -16.48 -7.29 2.15
N ILE A 80 -16.33 -8.09 3.21
CA ILE A 80 -15.12 -8.88 3.46
C ILE A 80 -14.98 -9.93 2.35
N LYS A 81 -13.86 -9.90 1.62
CA LYS A 81 -13.55 -10.81 0.51
C LYS A 81 -12.19 -11.45 0.72
N GLU A 82 -12.11 -12.78 0.67
CA GLU A 82 -10.83 -13.48 0.69
C GLU A 82 -10.07 -13.21 -0.61
N ILE A 83 -8.79 -12.80 -0.48
CA ILE A 83 -7.90 -12.55 -1.60
C ILE A 83 -6.93 -13.72 -1.79
N ASN A 84 -6.31 -14.16 -0.69
CA ASN A 84 -5.28 -15.19 -0.73
C ASN A 84 -5.19 -15.90 0.62
N LYS A 85 -4.82 -17.18 0.59
CA LYS A 85 -4.55 -18.01 1.76
C LYS A 85 -3.18 -18.67 1.60
N ASP A 86 -2.30 -18.39 2.54
CA ASP A 86 -0.94 -18.94 2.60
C ASP A 86 -0.70 -19.56 3.98
N GLY A 87 -0.74 -20.89 4.03
CA GLY A 87 -0.65 -21.65 5.28
C GLY A 87 -1.71 -21.23 6.30
N GLU A 88 -1.24 -20.75 7.46
CA GLU A 88 -2.08 -20.30 8.58
C GLU A 88 -2.54 -18.83 8.45
N ILE A 89 -2.08 -18.12 7.43
CA ILE A 89 -2.42 -16.72 7.20
C ILE A 89 -3.44 -16.64 6.07
N THR A 90 -4.49 -15.85 6.28
CA THR A 90 -5.46 -15.53 5.23
C THR A 90 -5.60 -14.02 5.10
N LEU A 91 -5.44 -13.54 3.87
CA LEU A 91 -5.56 -12.16 3.49
C LEU A 91 -6.96 -11.91 2.93
N TYR A 92 -7.65 -10.91 3.48
CA TYR A 92 -8.94 -10.44 2.98
C TYR A 92 -8.84 -8.96 2.62
N SER A 93 -9.68 -8.48 1.70
CA SER A 93 -10.02 -7.06 1.61
C SER A 93 -11.36 -6.79 2.28
N ALA A 94 -11.51 -5.61 2.85
CA ALA A 94 -12.76 -5.18 3.46
C ALA A 94 -12.92 -3.66 3.36
N MET A 95 -14.16 -3.20 3.53
CA MET A 95 -14.46 -1.80 3.80
C MET A 95 -14.53 -1.58 5.30
N TRP A 96 -13.63 -0.74 5.85
CA TRP A 96 -13.73 -0.25 7.21
C TRP A 96 -14.64 0.99 7.21
N GLU A 97 -15.85 0.86 7.78
CA GLU A 97 -16.89 1.90 7.68
C GLU A 97 -16.49 3.23 8.32
N ASN A 98 -15.88 3.19 9.50
CA ASN A 98 -15.41 4.39 10.17
C ASN A 98 -14.04 4.84 9.64
N GLY A 99 -13.23 3.93 9.11
CA GLY A 99 -11.86 4.19 8.68
C GLY A 99 -10.94 4.74 9.76
N PRO A 100 -9.67 5.05 9.42
CA PRO A 100 -8.69 5.54 10.38
C PRO A 100 -9.01 6.97 10.81
N LEU A 101 -8.55 7.31 12.01
CA LEU A 101 -8.56 8.68 12.49
C LEU A 101 -7.36 9.45 11.92
N TYR A 102 -7.61 10.61 11.32
CA TYR A 102 -6.56 11.52 10.87
C TYR A 102 -6.95 12.97 11.10
N PHE A 103 -5.96 13.86 11.09
CA PHE A 103 -6.15 15.28 11.35
C PHE A 103 -6.26 16.06 10.04
N ASP A 104 -7.37 16.77 9.87
CA ASP A 104 -7.58 17.77 8.83
C ASP A 104 -7.36 19.18 9.40
N HIS A 105 -6.67 20.05 8.66
CA HIS A 105 -6.34 21.39 9.12
C HIS A 105 -7.57 22.31 9.29
N ASN A 106 -8.66 22.04 8.58
CA ASN A 106 -9.88 22.84 8.63
C ASN A 106 -10.89 22.26 9.63
N ASP A 107 -11.09 20.95 9.58
CA ASP A 107 -12.16 20.25 10.31
C ASP A 107 -11.67 19.56 11.59
N GLY A 108 -10.35 19.53 11.84
CA GLY A 108 -9.74 18.85 12.96
C GLY A 108 -9.73 17.33 12.76
N TRP A 109 -9.96 16.56 13.82
CA TRP A 109 -9.91 15.10 13.75
C TRP A 109 -11.15 14.52 13.06
N ILE A 110 -10.95 13.86 11.94
CA ILE A 110 -12.02 13.29 11.11
C ILE A 110 -11.77 11.81 10.78
N ARG A 111 -12.82 11.19 10.24
CA ARG A 111 -12.88 9.77 9.89
C ARG A 111 -13.65 9.61 8.60
N ASN A 112 -13.13 8.79 7.69
CA ASN A 112 -13.76 8.47 6.43
C ASN A 112 -13.59 6.99 6.15
N SER A 113 -14.63 6.34 5.61
CA SER A 113 -14.57 4.92 5.25
C SER A 113 -13.37 4.62 4.35
N GLU A 114 -12.65 3.56 4.65
CA GLU A 114 -11.44 3.20 3.89
C GLU A 114 -11.39 1.72 3.56
N LYS A 115 -10.88 1.40 2.36
CA LYS A 115 -10.61 0.02 1.98
C LYS A 115 -9.33 -0.43 2.65
N VAL A 116 -9.38 -1.57 3.32
CA VAL A 116 -8.27 -2.09 4.11
C VAL A 116 -7.97 -3.54 3.75
N ASP A 117 -6.73 -3.94 4.00
CA ASP A 117 -6.31 -5.34 3.96
C ASP A 117 -6.36 -5.91 5.38
N LEU A 118 -7.02 -7.05 5.53
CA LEU A 118 -7.15 -7.79 6.78
C LEU A 118 -6.27 -9.03 6.72
N LYS A 119 -5.12 -8.99 7.40
CA LYS A 119 -4.23 -10.15 7.53
C LYS A 119 -4.63 -10.94 8.79
N CYS A 120 -5.37 -12.03 8.57
CA CYS A 120 -5.89 -12.89 9.63
C CYS A 120 -4.93 -14.04 9.92
N PHE A 121 -4.59 -14.23 11.18
CA PHE A 121 -3.77 -15.35 11.65
C PHE A 121 -4.73 -16.40 12.19
N ASN A 122 -5.00 -17.42 11.39
CA ASN A 122 -5.93 -18.48 11.76
C ASN A 122 -5.26 -19.33 12.84
N ASN A 123 -5.68 -19.19 14.09
CA ASN A 123 -5.08 -19.91 15.19
C ASN A 123 -6.05 -20.90 15.82
N SER A 124 -5.64 -22.18 15.88
CA SER A 124 -6.48 -23.24 16.41
C SER A 124 -6.50 -23.31 17.95
N GLN A 125 -5.61 -22.60 18.66
CA GLN A 125 -5.55 -22.63 20.12
C GLN A 125 -5.31 -21.23 20.72
N ASN A 126 -6.29 -20.66 21.41
CA ASN A 126 -6.16 -19.33 22.01
C ASN A 126 -5.30 -19.36 23.30
N SER A 127 -3.98 -19.16 23.19
CA SER A 127 -3.05 -19.11 24.34
C SER A 127 -2.32 -17.76 24.45
N GLN A 128 -1.83 -17.42 25.66
CA GLN A 128 -1.05 -16.19 25.90
C GLN A 128 0.22 -16.12 25.01
N ASN A 129 0.87 -17.25 24.75
CA ASN A 129 2.06 -17.32 23.90
C ASN A 129 1.78 -16.82 22.47
N ILE A 130 0.63 -17.17 21.93
CA ILE A 130 0.19 -16.73 20.60
C ILE A 130 -0.06 -15.23 20.55
N THR A 131 -0.59 -14.65 21.63
CA THR A 131 -0.79 -13.20 21.69
C THR A 131 0.56 -12.47 21.64
N HIS A 132 1.59 -13.00 22.32
CA HIS A 132 2.95 -12.45 22.25
C HIS A 132 3.59 -12.61 20.86
N GLU A 133 3.45 -13.77 20.22
CA GLU A 133 3.94 -14.00 18.85
C GLU A 133 3.29 -13.04 17.86
N PHE A 134 1.97 -12.87 17.95
CA PHE A 134 1.21 -11.93 17.13
C PHE A 134 1.69 -10.48 17.34
N VAL A 135 1.84 -10.03 18.59
CA VAL A 135 2.36 -8.68 18.88
C VAL A 135 3.79 -8.50 18.35
N ASN A 136 4.63 -9.53 18.42
CA ASN A 136 6.00 -9.47 17.88
C ASN A 136 6.01 -9.35 16.34
N GLU A 137 5.10 -10.01 15.65
CA GLU A 137 4.90 -9.83 14.20
C GLU A 137 4.48 -8.39 13.88
N ILE A 138 3.54 -7.81 14.65
CA ILE A 138 3.05 -6.44 14.42
C ILE A 138 4.13 -5.37 14.62
N LYS A 139 5.09 -5.60 15.54
CA LYS A 139 6.16 -4.64 15.82
C LYS A 139 6.99 -4.27 14.58
N GLN A 140 7.01 -5.12 13.56
CA GLN A 140 7.71 -4.90 12.30
C GLN A 140 7.03 -3.84 11.41
N TYR A 141 5.75 -3.52 11.66
CA TYR A 141 4.98 -2.58 10.85
C TYR A 141 5.10 -1.14 11.38
N SER A 142 5.21 -0.21 10.43
CA SER A 142 5.27 1.23 10.69
C SER A 142 3.87 1.79 10.94
N THR A 143 3.74 2.65 11.94
CA THR A 143 2.55 3.50 12.18
C THR A 143 2.74 4.91 11.64
N LYS A 144 3.80 5.15 10.86
CA LYS A 144 3.99 6.43 10.16
C LYS A 144 3.26 6.37 8.83
N TYR A 145 2.50 7.42 8.53
CA TYR A 145 1.93 7.60 7.21
C TYR A 145 3.06 7.99 6.25
N ASP A 146 3.68 6.99 5.64
CA ASP A 146 4.62 7.19 4.55
C ASP A 146 4.06 6.54 3.29
N ILE A 147 3.52 7.38 2.42
CA ILE A 147 2.95 7.02 1.11
C ILE A 147 3.97 6.20 0.29
N ILE A 148 5.26 6.39 0.51
CA ILE A 148 6.34 5.74 -0.24
C ILE A 148 6.55 4.28 0.25
N ILE A 149 6.29 3.98 1.51
CA ILE A 149 6.66 2.68 2.12
C ILE A 149 5.53 1.64 2.01
N GLY A 150 4.28 2.05 1.74
CA GLY A 150 3.20 1.13 1.38
C GLY A 150 3.03 -0.03 2.36
N SER A 151 3.09 0.22 3.66
CA SER A 151 3.00 -0.81 4.72
C SER A 151 2.51 -0.22 6.05
N ALA A 152 1.58 0.73 5.96
CA ALA A 152 0.94 1.35 7.11
C ALA A 152 0.01 0.35 7.81
N ILE A 153 0.13 0.25 9.14
CA ILE A 153 -0.82 -0.49 9.97
C ILE A 153 -1.74 0.46 10.73
N TYR A 154 -3.04 0.22 10.62
CA TYR A 154 -4.08 0.99 11.29
C TYR A 154 -4.41 0.45 12.67
N GLY A 155 -4.34 -0.87 12.86
CA GLY A 155 -4.74 -1.43 14.13
C GLY A 155 -4.86 -2.95 14.15
N ILE A 156 -5.55 -3.40 15.19
CA ILE A 156 -5.81 -4.80 15.49
C ILE A 156 -7.31 -4.99 15.62
N SER A 157 -7.80 -6.12 15.11
CA SER A 157 -9.16 -6.60 15.35
C SER A 157 -9.09 -8.08 15.78
N GLN A 158 -10.22 -8.64 16.19
CA GLN A 158 -10.35 -10.07 16.44
C GLN A 158 -11.68 -10.59 15.90
N LYS A 159 -11.64 -11.77 15.24
CA LYS A 159 -12.88 -12.43 14.79
C LYS A 159 -13.72 -12.85 16.00
N PRO A 160 -15.02 -12.51 16.05
CA PRO A 160 -15.86 -12.84 17.19
C PRO A 160 -16.01 -14.35 17.42
N ASP A 161 -16.06 -15.13 16.33
CA ASP A 161 -16.35 -16.57 16.38
C ASP A 161 -15.10 -17.41 16.67
N THR A 162 -14.01 -17.18 15.92
CA THR A 162 -12.79 -18.00 16.02
C THR A 162 -11.79 -17.45 17.03
N LYS A 163 -11.94 -16.19 17.46
CA LYS A 163 -10.97 -15.46 18.27
C LYS A 163 -9.61 -15.25 17.59
N ASP A 164 -9.54 -15.45 16.27
CA ASP A 164 -8.36 -15.15 15.48
C ASP A 164 -8.08 -13.65 15.49
N TYR A 165 -6.83 -13.28 15.73
CA TYR A 165 -6.39 -11.91 15.61
C TYR A 165 -6.20 -11.50 14.14
N ILE A 166 -6.53 -10.25 13.87
CA ILE A 166 -6.48 -9.63 12.54
C ILE A 166 -5.60 -8.39 12.65
N MET A 167 -4.63 -8.27 11.74
CA MET A 167 -3.96 -7.00 11.47
C MET A 167 -4.76 -6.22 10.43
N VAL A 168 -5.00 -4.94 10.69
CA VAL A 168 -5.71 -4.04 9.80
C VAL A 168 -4.70 -3.12 9.14
N LEU A 169 -4.47 -3.31 7.84
CA LEU A 169 -3.42 -2.67 7.06
C LEU A 169 -4.02 -1.74 6.00
N TYR A 170 -3.23 -0.76 5.57
CA TYR A 170 -3.53 -0.01 4.34
C TYR A 170 -3.70 -0.98 3.17
N HIS A 171 -4.64 -0.69 2.27
CA HIS A 171 -4.92 -1.54 1.12
C HIS A 171 -3.80 -1.43 0.06
N ASP A 172 -2.81 -2.30 0.18
CA ASP A 172 -1.64 -2.40 -0.69
C ASP A 172 -1.57 -3.75 -1.42
N HIS A 173 -2.50 -4.67 -1.23
CA HIS A 173 -2.51 -5.97 -1.91
C HIS A 173 -3.45 -6.02 -3.11
N CYS A 174 -2.95 -6.67 -4.17
CA CYS A 174 -3.68 -6.93 -5.39
C CYS A 174 -4.83 -7.93 -5.17
N GLU A 175 -6.05 -7.53 -5.50
CA GLU A 175 -7.25 -8.38 -5.32
C GLU A 175 -7.28 -9.63 -6.21
N GLU A 176 -6.45 -9.69 -7.26
CA GLU A 176 -6.40 -10.82 -8.18
C GLU A 176 -5.42 -11.91 -7.73
N CYS A 177 -4.27 -11.53 -7.17
CA CYS A 177 -3.20 -12.48 -6.84
C CYS A 177 -2.72 -12.43 -5.39
N GLY A 178 -3.21 -11.49 -4.58
CA GLY A 178 -2.84 -11.31 -3.18
C GLY A 178 -1.41 -10.87 -2.93
N LYS A 179 -0.63 -10.55 -3.96
CA LYS A 179 0.69 -9.94 -3.80
C LYS A 179 0.53 -8.44 -3.64
N LYS A 180 1.50 -7.81 -2.97
CA LYS A 180 1.57 -6.35 -2.88
C LYS A 180 1.58 -5.72 -4.28
N TYR A 181 0.89 -4.59 -4.40
CA TYR A 181 0.97 -3.74 -5.57
C TYR A 181 2.40 -3.22 -5.74
N THR A 182 2.84 -3.18 -6.99
CA THR A 182 4.10 -2.53 -7.38
C THR A 182 3.99 -1.01 -7.25
N ASN A 183 2.79 -0.50 -7.53
CA ASN A 183 2.42 0.88 -7.23
C ASN A 183 1.01 0.88 -6.63
N SER A 184 0.92 1.08 -5.30
CA SER A 184 -0.34 1.04 -4.56
C SER A 184 -1.26 2.22 -4.92
N TYR A 185 -0.70 3.41 -5.20
CA TYR A 185 -1.47 4.57 -5.66
C TYR A 185 -2.20 4.27 -6.97
N LYS A 186 -1.51 3.62 -7.92
CA LYS A 186 -2.07 3.21 -9.23
C LYS A 186 -2.81 1.87 -9.17
N LYS A 187 -2.81 1.18 -8.03
CA LYS A 187 -3.29 -0.21 -7.88
C LYS A 187 -2.70 -1.14 -8.95
N TRP A 188 -1.43 -0.93 -9.29
CA TRP A 188 -0.74 -1.69 -10.34
C TRP A 188 -0.01 -2.88 -9.75
N CYS A 189 -0.33 -4.08 -10.25
CA CYS A 189 0.34 -5.32 -9.86
C CYS A 189 1.20 -5.86 -11.01
N MET A 190 2.52 -5.73 -10.89
CA MET A 190 3.46 -6.27 -11.87
C MET A 190 3.29 -7.78 -12.06
N SER A 191 3.05 -8.54 -10.98
CA SER A 191 2.87 -9.99 -11.08
C SER A 191 1.66 -10.38 -11.94
N CYS A 192 0.53 -9.68 -11.80
CA CYS A 192 -0.64 -9.91 -12.65
C CYS A 192 -0.35 -9.52 -14.10
N GLN A 193 0.31 -8.38 -14.33
CA GLN A 193 0.67 -7.95 -15.68
C GLN A 193 1.58 -8.96 -16.37
N ILE A 194 2.66 -9.40 -15.72
CA ILE A 194 3.56 -10.43 -16.26
C ILE A 194 2.77 -11.70 -16.56
N ASN A 195 1.89 -12.15 -15.65
CA ASN A 195 1.08 -13.35 -15.89
C ASN A 195 0.16 -13.20 -17.12
N ASN A 196 -0.47 -12.05 -17.30
CA ASN A 196 -1.28 -11.75 -18.49
C ASN A 196 -0.43 -11.77 -19.78
N LEU A 197 0.84 -11.39 -19.67
CA LEU A 197 1.79 -11.31 -20.77
C LEU A 197 2.61 -12.58 -21.01
N LYS A 198 2.54 -13.58 -20.13
CA LYS A 198 3.22 -14.88 -20.33
C LYS A 198 2.79 -15.59 -21.62
N ASN A 199 1.66 -15.19 -22.22
CA ASN A 199 1.21 -15.65 -23.52
C ASN A 199 1.83 -14.88 -24.72
N ARG A 200 2.62 -13.83 -24.46
CA ARG A 200 3.33 -13.01 -25.44
C ARG A 200 4.84 -13.16 -25.29
N THR A 201 5.32 -14.39 -25.45
CA THR A 201 6.77 -14.65 -25.54
C THR A 201 7.22 -14.54 -27.00
N SER A 202 8.48 -14.18 -27.18
CA SER A 202 9.14 -14.25 -28.48
C SER A 202 9.43 -15.69 -28.91
N GLY A 203 9.38 -16.63 -27.95
CA GLY A 203 9.87 -18.00 -28.13
C GLY A 203 11.39 -18.10 -28.02
N ASN A 204 12.08 -16.98 -27.77
CA ASN A 204 13.53 -16.92 -27.56
C ASN A 204 13.80 -16.51 -26.12
N LYS A 205 14.36 -17.44 -25.34
CA LYS A 205 14.65 -17.24 -23.92
C LYS A 205 15.50 -15.99 -23.64
N ILE A 206 16.49 -15.69 -24.48
CA ILE A 206 17.38 -14.53 -24.26
C ILE A 206 16.59 -13.22 -24.41
N ILE A 207 15.72 -13.14 -25.42
CA ILE A 207 14.86 -11.96 -25.65
C ILE A 207 13.82 -11.85 -24.52
N ASP A 208 13.21 -12.96 -24.14
CA ASP A 208 12.19 -13.00 -23.08
C ASP A 208 12.77 -12.63 -21.71
N ASP A 209 14.00 -13.05 -21.41
CA ASP A 209 14.74 -12.68 -20.19
C ASP A 209 15.08 -11.17 -20.20
N PHE A 210 15.50 -10.62 -21.35
CA PHE A 210 15.77 -9.19 -21.51
C PHE A 210 14.49 -8.34 -21.33
N ILE A 211 13.37 -8.77 -21.92
CA ILE A 211 12.08 -8.10 -21.75
C ILE A 211 11.68 -8.06 -20.27
N GLN A 212 11.81 -9.18 -19.56
CA GLN A 212 11.54 -9.26 -18.13
C GLN A 212 12.45 -8.33 -17.33
N GLU A 213 13.74 -8.27 -17.64
CA GLU A 213 14.68 -7.36 -16.97
C GLU A 213 14.26 -5.89 -17.15
N LYS A 214 13.82 -5.50 -18.36
CA LYS A 214 13.32 -4.16 -18.64
C LYS A 214 12.03 -3.85 -17.89
N GLN A 215 11.10 -4.80 -17.84
CA GLN A 215 9.85 -4.65 -17.08
C GLN A 215 10.12 -4.49 -15.58
N LEU A 216 11.12 -5.18 -15.02
CA LEU A 216 11.47 -5.06 -13.59
C LEU A 216 12.08 -3.71 -13.22
N LYS A 217 12.69 -3.01 -14.18
CA LYS A 217 13.30 -1.68 -14.00
C LYS A 217 12.32 -0.53 -14.31
N PHE A 218 11.04 -0.85 -14.48
CA PHE A 218 10.05 0.08 -14.99
C PHE A 218 9.49 1.00 -13.90
N ASP A 219 9.79 2.30 -14.01
CA ASP A 219 9.13 3.35 -13.24
C ASP A 219 7.87 3.83 -13.97
N SER A 220 6.81 4.12 -13.21
CA SER A 220 5.41 4.12 -13.64
C SER A 220 4.95 5.24 -14.60
N TYR A 221 5.84 5.85 -15.38
CA TYR A 221 5.55 7.00 -16.25
C TYR A 221 5.79 6.75 -17.76
N GLU A 222 6.20 5.54 -18.17
CA GLU A 222 6.58 5.25 -19.56
C GLU A 222 5.64 4.26 -20.29
N ILE A 223 5.96 3.96 -21.56
CA ILE A 223 5.35 2.90 -22.39
C ILE A 223 5.82 1.53 -21.89
N PHE A 224 4.90 0.62 -21.60
CA PHE A 224 5.27 -0.71 -21.11
C PHE A 224 6.10 -1.51 -22.14
N PHE A 225 7.27 -2.01 -21.73
CA PHE A 225 8.18 -2.75 -22.61
C PHE A 225 7.68 -4.19 -22.83
N GLU A 226 7.30 -4.55 -24.07
CA GLU A 226 6.72 -5.86 -24.39
C GLU A 226 7.19 -6.44 -25.72
N TRP A 227 7.01 -7.75 -25.88
CA TRP A 227 7.13 -8.42 -27.18
C TRP A 227 5.93 -8.12 -28.06
N ILE A 228 6.18 -7.77 -29.33
CA ILE A 228 5.16 -7.49 -30.33
C ILE A 228 5.31 -8.48 -31.49
N PRO A 229 4.39 -9.45 -31.63
CA PRO A 229 4.42 -10.36 -32.78
C PRO A 229 4.29 -9.58 -34.10
N TYR A 230 5.04 -9.97 -35.13
CA TYR A 230 5.05 -9.27 -36.41
C TYR A 230 3.66 -9.10 -37.05
N ASN A 231 2.74 -10.05 -36.82
CA ASN A 231 1.36 -9.99 -37.30
C ASN A 231 0.51 -8.83 -36.72
N GLN A 232 1.02 -8.14 -35.69
CA GLN A 232 0.42 -6.95 -35.10
C GLN A 232 0.65 -5.69 -35.94
N PHE A 233 1.53 -5.74 -36.93
CA PHE A 233 1.79 -4.61 -37.82
C PHE A 233 0.97 -4.73 -39.12
N LYS A 234 0.45 -3.60 -39.61
CA LYS A 234 -0.18 -3.46 -40.93
C LYS A 234 0.40 -2.25 -41.65
N ASN A 235 0.25 -2.20 -42.98
CA ASN A 235 0.70 -1.09 -43.82
C ASN A 235 2.19 -0.74 -43.66
N ILE A 236 3.05 -1.75 -43.57
CA ILE A 236 4.50 -1.57 -43.41
C ILE A 236 5.06 -0.96 -44.70
N LYS A 237 5.79 0.15 -44.59
CA LYS A 237 6.43 0.86 -45.71
C LYS A 237 7.86 1.24 -45.36
N GLU A 238 8.80 0.98 -46.25
CA GLU A 238 10.18 1.46 -46.12
C GLU A 238 10.20 2.99 -46.29
N ILE A 239 10.91 3.69 -45.39
CA ILE A 239 11.02 5.15 -45.39
C ILE A 239 12.46 5.64 -45.58
N GLY A 240 13.46 4.76 -45.49
CA GLY A 240 14.85 5.10 -45.74
C GLY A 240 15.85 4.16 -45.08
N LYS A 241 17.08 4.64 -44.95
CA LYS A 241 18.19 3.94 -44.28
C LYS A 241 18.87 4.83 -43.27
N ASP A 242 19.23 4.26 -42.14
CA ASP A 242 20.05 4.86 -41.08
C ASP A 242 21.31 3.99 -40.91
N GLY A 243 22.39 4.39 -41.61
CA GLY A 243 23.56 3.53 -41.80
C GLY A 243 23.21 2.25 -42.58
N GLU A 244 23.48 1.09 -41.98
CA GLU A 244 23.14 -0.23 -42.54
C GLU A 244 21.72 -0.70 -42.18
N THR A 245 20.99 0.08 -41.37
CA THR A 245 19.65 -0.29 -40.89
C THR A 245 18.57 0.24 -41.83
N LEU A 246 17.64 -0.62 -42.26
CA LEU A 246 16.45 -0.22 -43.01
C LEU A 246 15.39 0.32 -42.04
N LEU A 247 14.85 1.50 -42.36
CA LEU A 247 13.79 2.12 -41.57
C LEU A 247 12.45 1.86 -42.24
N TYR A 248 11.49 1.42 -41.44
CA TYR A 248 10.10 1.26 -41.88
C TYR A 248 9.15 2.04 -40.98
N VAL A 249 8.02 2.43 -41.53
CA VAL A 249 6.86 2.88 -40.76
C VAL A 249 5.75 1.84 -40.88
N ALA A 250 5.04 1.58 -39.78
CA ALA A 250 3.93 0.65 -39.75
C ALA A 250 2.81 1.15 -38.82
N ILE A 251 1.62 0.55 -38.96
CA ILE A 251 0.54 0.73 -37.99
C ILE A 251 0.53 -0.48 -37.05
N TRP A 252 0.69 -0.23 -35.75
CA TRP A 252 0.53 -1.25 -34.72
C TRP A 252 -0.95 -1.39 -34.34
N LYS A 253 -1.58 -2.50 -34.77
CA LYS A 253 -3.01 -2.77 -34.60
C LYS A 253 -3.49 -2.60 -33.16
N ASN A 254 -2.78 -3.21 -32.22
CA ASN A 254 -3.12 -3.12 -30.80
C ASN A 254 -2.55 -1.86 -30.14
N GLY A 255 -1.51 -1.24 -30.71
CA GLY A 255 -0.80 -0.11 -30.13
C GLY A 255 -0.14 -0.37 -28.77
N PRO A 256 0.63 0.61 -28.26
CA PRO A 256 1.32 0.51 -26.98
C PRO A 256 0.35 0.45 -25.80
N LEU A 257 0.73 -0.34 -24.80
CA LEU A 257 0.07 -0.34 -23.51
C LEU A 257 0.51 0.90 -22.72
N HIS A 258 -0.45 1.73 -22.33
CA HIS A 258 -0.23 2.92 -21.53
C HIS A 258 -1.12 2.88 -20.29
N PHE A 259 -0.68 3.57 -19.25
CA PHE A 259 -1.48 3.75 -18.04
C PHE A 259 -2.33 5.01 -18.21
N ASP A 260 -3.65 4.84 -18.19
CA ASP A 260 -4.59 5.96 -18.25
C ASP A 260 -4.86 6.47 -16.82
N GLU A 261 -4.67 7.77 -16.62
CA GLU A 261 -4.91 8.44 -15.33
C GLU A 261 -6.22 9.25 -15.30
N ASP A 262 -6.98 9.28 -16.39
CA ASP A 262 -8.17 10.13 -16.48
C ASP A 262 -9.39 9.56 -15.72
N ASN A 263 -10.05 10.44 -14.96
CA ASN A 263 -11.41 10.29 -14.41
C ASN A 263 -11.74 8.94 -13.73
N ASN A 264 -11.04 8.63 -12.64
CA ASN A 264 -11.38 7.55 -11.69
C ASN A 264 -11.21 6.11 -12.19
N LYS A 265 -10.70 5.88 -13.40
CA LYS A 265 -10.33 4.54 -13.89
C LYS A 265 -8.82 4.40 -13.98
N LYS A 266 -8.23 3.83 -12.93
CA LYS A 266 -6.81 3.50 -12.87
C LYS A 266 -6.56 2.18 -13.61
N GLU A 267 -6.59 2.22 -14.94
CA GLU A 267 -6.49 1.01 -15.78
C GLU A 267 -5.43 1.15 -16.88
N TRP A 268 -4.87 0.01 -17.29
CA TRP A 268 -3.96 -0.06 -18.41
C TRP A 268 -4.77 -0.22 -19.70
N THR A 269 -4.62 0.72 -20.61
CA THR A 269 -5.37 0.75 -21.87
C THR A 269 -4.43 0.71 -23.06
N ARG A 270 -5.02 0.45 -24.22
CA ARG A 270 -4.31 0.46 -25.49
C ARG A 270 -5.04 1.37 -26.46
N LYS A 271 -4.29 2.25 -27.10
CA LYS A 271 -4.80 3.02 -28.21
C LYS A 271 -4.44 2.27 -29.48
N SER A 272 -5.44 1.70 -30.14
CA SER A 272 -5.26 0.94 -31.37
C SER A 272 -4.78 1.82 -32.52
N ASP A 273 -4.15 1.18 -33.50
CA ASP A 273 -3.76 1.80 -34.77
C ASP A 273 -2.77 2.98 -34.65
N GLU A 274 -1.85 2.88 -33.71
CA GLU A 274 -0.73 3.82 -33.57
C GLU A 274 0.31 3.63 -34.68
N ILE A 275 0.84 4.75 -35.18
CA ILE A 275 1.93 4.76 -36.16
C ILE A 275 3.24 4.59 -35.41
N VAL A 276 4.05 3.63 -35.85
CA VAL A 276 5.34 3.30 -35.21
C VAL A 276 6.44 3.17 -36.24
N ASP A 277 7.66 3.55 -35.83
CA ASP A 277 8.88 3.31 -36.59
C ASP A 277 9.45 1.94 -36.22
N LEU A 278 9.89 1.19 -37.23
CA LEU A 278 10.55 -0.11 -37.09
C LEU A 278 11.98 0.00 -37.62
N LYS A 279 12.92 -0.59 -36.89
CA LYS A 279 14.34 -0.70 -37.23
C LYS A 279 14.77 -2.16 -37.23
#